data_AF-A0A098G3U2-F1
#
_entry.id   AF-A0A098G3U2-F1
#
_cell.length_a   1.000
_cell.length_b   1.000
_cell.length_c   1.000
_cell.angle_alpha   90.00
_cell.angle_beta   90.00
_cell.angle_gamma   90.00
#
_symmetry.space_group_name_H-M   'P 1'
#
loop_
_entity.id
_entity.type
_entity.pdbx_description
1 polymer ?
#
loop_
_entity_poly.entity_id
_entity_poly.type
_entity_poly.pdbx_seq_one_letter_code
_entity_poly.pdbx_strand_id
1 'polypeptide(L)'
;MKVGAVRTIINTIKKEFERISHLRSQQLIQQIEDLFDEMPDEEPADKALGILVKNTIATFWREASQIPVTKDWGTNAVVSSWLKLQKNLQETEWDIQRAHHGYFYHCLQFQYNQSGNGIINTDKLMPILIGLCRRIGYAEKDGIDKYPFPFLEVTIQRIEKEKRGHLIEGFSFIATSFAMMFYLLYHHCSKEQWAILPQLIKYRANTTDEEIRSETAMITNMLNSPDKVLALLATMEVYIDGRPLLINPLLSTLPDCIPKSKKKLLDSTIEKRLYYGITHSLHNAAPAELSDSFATVLERDFALHQDQSYPAAINFAMSVNAQFADLPPTNQEQLFSAAYTFSLGQYIKLCESNQAPNPYLWFSHETKSSAAKKLRLQEKGVPTDMSLCEWAATHEGRLHTLKSQFEEHKKKLLQMPNSALEA
;
A
#
# COMPACT_ATOMS: atom_id res chain seq x y z
N MET A 1 -13.09 -35.21 20.73
CA MET A 1 -11.77 -35.88 20.89
C MET A 1 -11.68 -36.50 22.29
N LYS A 2 -10.99 -37.64 22.46
CA LYS A 2 -10.79 -38.30 23.76
C LYS A 2 -9.62 -37.68 24.54
N VAL A 3 -9.64 -37.78 25.86
CA VAL A 3 -8.58 -37.26 26.75
C VAL A 3 -7.19 -37.77 26.35
N GLY A 4 -7.03 -39.07 26.09
CA GLY A 4 -5.71 -39.64 25.74
C GLY A 4 -5.10 -39.05 24.45
N ALA A 5 -5.94 -38.69 23.48
CA ALA A 5 -5.50 -38.01 22.26
C ALA A 5 -5.03 -36.58 22.54
N VAL A 6 -5.75 -35.85 23.40
CA VAL A 6 -5.35 -34.50 23.85
C VAL A 6 -4.02 -34.56 24.61
N ARG A 7 -3.87 -35.53 25.52
CA ARG A 7 -2.64 -35.76 26.29
C ARG A 7 -1.43 -36.02 25.39
N THR A 8 -1.64 -36.79 24.32
CA THR A 8 -0.60 -37.05 23.29
C THR A 8 -0.15 -35.77 22.59
N ILE A 9 -1.09 -34.88 22.25
CA ILE A 9 -0.81 -33.56 21.65
C ILE A 9 0.01 -32.70 22.63
N ILE A 10 -0.44 -32.60 23.89
CA ILE A 10 0.22 -31.82 24.94
C ILE A 10 1.66 -32.31 25.15
N ASN A 11 1.86 -33.63 25.29
CA ASN A 11 3.18 -34.23 25.48
C ASN A 11 4.13 -33.98 24.31
N THR A 12 3.59 -33.96 23.09
CA THR A 12 4.39 -33.63 21.89
C THR A 12 4.88 -32.20 21.95
N ILE A 13 3.99 -31.25 22.27
CA ILE A 13 4.31 -29.83 22.36
C ILE A 13 5.22 -29.53 23.56
N LYS A 14 5.04 -30.23 24.69
CA LYS A 14 5.91 -30.15 25.87
C LYS A 14 7.37 -30.42 25.51
N LYS A 15 7.63 -31.52 24.81
CA LYS A 15 8.98 -31.89 24.33
C LYS A 15 9.57 -30.85 23.38
N GLU A 16 8.75 -30.19 22.56
CA GLU A 16 9.22 -29.08 21.73
C GLU A 16 9.67 -27.89 22.58
N PHE A 17 8.90 -27.48 23.58
CA PHE A 17 9.28 -26.37 24.46
C PHE A 17 10.47 -26.69 25.39
N GLU A 18 10.64 -27.95 25.78
CA GLU A 18 11.85 -28.44 26.45
C GLU A 18 13.07 -28.25 25.55
N ARG A 19 12.97 -28.67 24.27
CA ARG A 19 14.05 -28.48 23.29
C ARG A 19 14.38 -27.01 23.02
N ILE A 20 13.37 -26.15 22.98
CA ILE A 20 13.52 -24.70 22.78
C ILE A 20 14.02 -24.00 24.06
N SER A 21 13.99 -24.69 25.21
CA SER A 21 14.35 -24.13 26.52
C SER A 21 13.53 -22.89 26.92
N HIS A 22 12.28 -22.79 26.47
CA HIS A 22 11.40 -21.66 26.80
C HIS A 22 10.59 -21.92 28.08
N LEU A 23 11.16 -21.53 29.23
CA LEU A 23 10.65 -21.82 30.57
C LEU A 23 9.17 -21.44 30.75
N ARG A 24 8.75 -20.27 30.27
CA ARG A 24 7.37 -19.80 30.44
C ARG A 24 6.37 -20.68 29.69
N SER A 25 6.69 -21.10 28.47
CA SER A 25 5.82 -22.02 27.72
C SER A 25 5.76 -23.39 28.37
N GLN A 26 6.87 -23.88 28.93
CA GLN A 26 6.90 -25.15 29.67
C GLN A 26 5.95 -25.10 30.88
N GLN A 27 5.95 -24.00 31.64
CA GLN A 27 5.02 -23.81 32.77
C GLN A 27 3.56 -23.81 32.33
N LEU A 28 3.22 -23.09 31.25
CA LEU A 28 1.85 -23.02 30.75
C LEU A 28 1.39 -24.36 30.17
N ILE A 29 2.27 -25.12 29.52
CA ILE A 29 1.97 -26.48 29.07
C ILE A 29 1.77 -27.44 30.23
N GLN A 30 2.61 -27.34 31.28
CA GLN A 30 2.42 -28.15 32.49
C GLN A 30 1.04 -27.85 33.10
N GLN A 31 0.66 -26.57 33.21
CA GLN A 31 -0.69 -26.20 33.68
C GLN A 31 -1.80 -26.81 32.83
N ILE A 32 -1.60 -26.96 31.51
CA ILE A 32 -2.59 -27.64 30.65
C ILE A 32 -2.59 -29.14 30.93
N GLU A 33 -1.43 -29.77 31.08
CA GLU A 33 -1.28 -31.19 31.40
C GLU A 33 -1.97 -31.56 32.72
N ASP A 34 -1.74 -30.76 33.77
CA ASP A 34 -2.31 -30.95 35.12
C ASP A 34 -3.85 -30.96 35.10
N LEU A 35 -4.49 -30.29 34.13
CA LEU A 35 -5.97 -30.32 33.98
C LEU A 35 -6.52 -31.69 33.60
N PHE A 36 -5.67 -32.55 33.04
CA PHE A 36 -6.04 -33.91 32.65
C PHE A 36 -5.57 -34.93 33.68
N ASP A 37 -4.92 -34.52 34.77
CA ASP A 37 -4.48 -35.48 35.79
C ASP A 37 -5.68 -36.25 36.33
N GLU A 38 -5.47 -37.55 36.55
CA GLU A 38 -6.48 -38.49 37.05
C GLU A 38 -7.68 -38.77 36.12
N MET A 39 -7.78 -38.11 34.95
CA MET A 39 -8.81 -38.39 33.96
C MET A 39 -8.52 -39.68 33.15
N PRO A 40 -9.49 -40.57 32.92
CA PRO A 40 -9.32 -41.73 32.04
C PRO A 40 -9.12 -41.33 30.57
N ASP A 41 -8.19 -41.99 29.87
CA ASP A 41 -7.87 -41.65 28.46
C ASP A 41 -9.05 -41.81 27.50
N GLU A 42 -10.00 -42.69 27.83
CA GLU A 42 -11.17 -43.00 27.02
C GLU A 42 -12.29 -41.96 27.16
N GLU A 43 -12.24 -41.11 28.18
CA GLU A 43 -13.28 -40.10 28.41
C GLU A 43 -13.27 -39.02 27.31
N PRO A 44 -14.45 -38.49 26.95
CA PRO A 44 -14.55 -37.37 26.06
C PRO A 44 -14.01 -36.11 26.74
N ALA A 45 -13.15 -35.38 26.04
CA ALA A 45 -12.64 -34.11 26.53
C ALA A 45 -13.78 -33.06 26.44
N ASP A 46 -14.39 -32.74 27.58
CA ASP A 46 -15.64 -31.97 27.64
C ASP A 46 -15.45 -30.45 27.46
N LYS A 47 -16.56 -29.70 27.38
CA LYS A 47 -16.51 -28.24 27.18
C LYS A 47 -15.92 -27.47 28.37
N ALA A 48 -16.10 -27.96 29.60
CA ALA A 48 -15.61 -27.27 30.79
C ALA A 48 -14.08 -27.29 30.83
N LEU A 49 -13.49 -28.45 30.51
CA LEU A 49 -12.05 -28.62 30.32
C LEU A 49 -11.53 -27.75 29.19
N GLY A 50 -12.27 -27.69 28.08
CA GLY A 50 -11.96 -26.81 26.95
C GLY A 50 -11.84 -25.33 27.32
N ILE A 51 -12.67 -24.83 28.24
CA ILE A 51 -12.59 -23.45 28.74
C ILE A 51 -11.28 -23.22 29.49
N LEU A 52 -10.87 -24.16 30.35
CA LEU A 52 -9.63 -24.05 31.11
C LEU A 52 -8.39 -24.07 30.19
N VAL A 53 -8.34 -24.99 29.23
CA VAL A 53 -7.28 -25.05 28.23
C VAL A 53 -7.22 -23.75 27.41
N LYS A 54 -8.38 -23.23 26.98
CA LYS A 54 -8.48 -21.96 26.24
C LYS A 54 -7.96 -20.78 27.05
N ASN A 55 -8.21 -20.74 28.36
CA ASN A 55 -7.70 -19.69 29.26
C ASN A 55 -6.17 -19.74 29.40
N THR A 56 -5.56 -20.92 29.46
CA THR A 56 -4.10 -21.05 29.52
C THR A 56 -3.45 -20.62 28.19
N ILE A 57 -4.03 -21.04 27.06
CA ILE A 57 -3.59 -20.59 25.73
C ILE A 57 -3.74 -19.07 25.59
N ALA A 58 -4.86 -18.51 26.06
CA ALA A 58 -5.10 -17.06 26.07
C ALA A 58 -4.06 -16.30 26.92
N THR A 59 -3.58 -16.90 28.01
CA THR A 59 -2.53 -16.32 28.85
C THR A 59 -1.23 -16.19 28.08
N PHE A 60 -0.81 -17.25 27.36
CA PHE A 60 0.35 -17.16 26.47
C PHE A 60 0.19 -16.03 25.44
N TRP A 61 -0.94 -15.98 24.74
CA TRP A 61 -1.12 -14.96 23.70
C TRP A 61 -1.18 -13.54 24.24
N ARG A 62 -1.70 -13.34 25.45
CA ARG A 62 -1.64 -12.04 26.13
C ARG A 62 -0.20 -11.61 26.37
N GLU A 63 0.65 -12.51 26.86
CA GLU A 63 2.08 -12.24 27.09
C GLU A 63 2.82 -12.02 25.76
N ALA A 64 2.61 -12.90 24.78
CA ALA A 64 3.19 -12.77 23.44
C ALA A 64 2.79 -11.45 22.77
N SER A 65 1.60 -10.92 23.09
CA SER A 65 1.11 -9.68 22.50
C SER A 65 1.79 -8.40 23.00
N GLN A 66 2.58 -8.51 24.07
CA GLN A 66 3.41 -7.41 24.56
C GLN A 66 4.69 -7.24 23.74
N ILE A 67 5.02 -8.22 22.90
CA ILE A 67 6.21 -8.21 22.06
C ILE A 67 5.81 -7.76 20.65
N PRO A 68 6.46 -6.75 20.07
CA PRO A 68 6.22 -6.35 18.68
C PRO A 68 6.40 -7.53 17.72
N VAL A 69 5.41 -7.74 16.85
CA VAL A 69 5.43 -8.72 15.77
C VAL A 69 6.50 -8.34 14.73
N THR A 70 7.49 -9.19 14.54
CA THR A 70 8.46 -9.07 13.44
C THR A 70 8.02 -9.91 12.25
N LYS A 71 8.68 -9.75 11.10
CA LYS A 71 8.43 -10.55 9.88
C LYS A 71 8.50 -12.06 10.12
N ASP A 72 9.31 -12.48 11.09
CA ASP A 72 9.54 -13.89 11.45
C ASP A 72 8.75 -14.34 12.68
N TRP A 73 7.77 -13.55 13.13
CA TRP A 73 7.02 -13.87 14.34
C TRP A 73 6.29 -15.21 14.24
N GLY A 74 5.66 -15.51 13.10
CA GLY A 74 4.95 -16.79 12.89
C GLY A 74 5.87 -18.00 12.73
N THR A 75 7.15 -17.78 12.37
CA THR A 75 8.18 -18.82 12.23
C THR A 75 9.07 -18.95 13.46
N ASN A 76 8.90 -18.06 14.44
CA ASN A 76 9.54 -18.17 15.75
C ASN A 76 9.19 -19.53 16.38
N ALA A 77 10.20 -20.24 16.88
CA ALA A 77 10.02 -21.58 17.41
C ALA A 77 8.94 -21.65 18.52
N VAL A 78 8.90 -20.65 19.42
CA VAL A 78 7.91 -20.60 20.50
C VAL A 78 6.50 -20.38 19.94
N VAL A 79 6.32 -19.36 19.10
CA VAL A 79 5.02 -19.02 18.51
C VAL A 79 4.50 -20.16 17.63
N SER A 80 5.36 -20.74 16.79
CA SER A 80 4.98 -21.82 15.88
C SER A 80 4.54 -23.09 16.63
N SER A 81 5.16 -23.43 17.77
CA SER A 81 4.72 -24.54 18.62
C SER A 81 3.36 -24.26 19.28
N TRP A 82 3.08 -23.02 19.70
CA TRP A 82 1.74 -22.66 20.21
C TRP A 82 0.67 -22.67 19.11
N LEU A 83 0.98 -22.18 17.91
CA LEU A 83 0.06 -22.29 16.76
C LEU A 83 -0.20 -23.75 16.40
N LYS A 84 0.83 -24.61 16.44
CA LYS A 84 0.72 -26.06 16.23
C LYS A 84 -0.17 -26.71 17.28
N LEU A 85 -0.02 -26.34 18.56
CA LEU A 85 -0.92 -26.79 19.63
C LEU A 85 -2.38 -26.46 19.30
N GLN A 86 -2.69 -25.19 18.99
CA GLN A 86 -4.06 -24.79 18.67
C GLN A 86 -4.63 -25.51 17.44
N LYS A 87 -3.80 -25.70 16.41
CA LYS A 87 -4.19 -26.45 15.21
C LYS A 87 -4.51 -27.90 15.54
N ASN A 88 -3.69 -28.56 16.35
CA ASN A 88 -3.92 -29.96 16.74
C ASN A 88 -5.14 -30.10 17.67
N LEU A 89 -5.43 -29.08 18.48
CA LEU A 89 -6.64 -29.02 19.30
C LEU A 89 -7.89 -28.63 18.52
N GLN A 90 -7.81 -28.32 17.22
CA GLN A 90 -8.97 -27.94 16.41
C GLN A 90 -10.00 -29.08 16.25
N GLU A 91 -9.57 -30.34 16.38
CA GLU A 91 -10.47 -31.51 16.36
C GLU A 91 -11.30 -31.66 17.67
N THR A 92 -11.11 -30.75 18.63
CA THR A 92 -12.01 -30.60 19.78
C THR A 92 -13.19 -29.69 19.44
N GLU A 93 -14.26 -29.79 20.22
CA GLU A 93 -15.39 -28.84 20.16
C GLU A 93 -15.11 -27.53 20.92
N TRP A 94 -13.85 -27.24 21.28
CA TRP A 94 -13.49 -26.17 22.23
C TRP A 94 -13.29 -24.79 21.61
N ASP A 95 -13.43 -24.66 20.29
CA ASP A 95 -13.25 -23.39 19.56
C ASP A 95 -11.93 -22.68 19.93
N ILE A 96 -10.81 -23.37 19.70
CA ILE A 96 -9.46 -22.91 20.07
C ILE A 96 -8.66 -22.46 18.84
N GLN A 97 -9.06 -22.85 17.64
CA GLN A 97 -8.32 -22.63 16.40
C GLN A 97 -7.89 -21.17 16.19
N ARG A 98 -8.79 -20.23 16.49
CA ARG A 98 -8.57 -18.78 16.29
C ARG A 98 -8.31 -18.03 17.60
N ALA A 99 -7.99 -18.70 18.71
CA ALA A 99 -7.80 -18.03 20.00
C ALA A 99 -6.63 -17.01 20.00
N HIS A 100 -5.70 -17.10 19.05
CA HIS A 100 -4.60 -16.14 18.88
C HIS A 100 -5.00 -14.86 18.14
N HIS A 101 -6.12 -14.86 17.39
CA HIS A 101 -6.51 -13.78 16.49
C HIS A 101 -6.63 -12.44 17.24
N GLY A 102 -7.40 -12.39 18.32
CA GLY A 102 -7.63 -11.14 19.06
C GLY A 102 -6.34 -10.53 19.64
N TYR A 103 -5.43 -11.37 20.13
CA TYR A 103 -4.15 -10.93 20.67
C TYR A 103 -3.22 -10.42 19.57
N PHE A 104 -3.13 -11.15 18.45
CA PHE A 104 -2.31 -10.72 17.33
C PHE A 104 -2.85 -9.44 16.70
N TYR A 105 -4.18 -9.30 16.59
CA TYR A 105 -4.83 -8.07 16.17
C TYR A 105 -4.43 -6.89 17.05
N HIS A 106 -4.43 -7.05 18.38
CA HIS A 106 -3.99 -5.99 19.30
C HIS A 106 -2.51 -5.59 19.08
N CYS A 107 -1.62 -6.55 18.82
CA CYS A 107 -0.22 -6.25 18.49
C CYS A 107 -0.11 -5.42 17.22
N LEU A 108 -0.77 -5.89 16.17
CA LEU A 108 -0.76 -5.22 14.86
C LEU A 108 -1.39 -3.84 14.95
N GLN A 109 -2.42 -3.68 15.78
CA GLN A 109 -3.07 -2.40 16.03
C GLN A 109 -2.10 -1.44 16.72
N PHE A 110 -1.39 -1.90 17.75
CA PHE A 110 -0.37 -1.10 18.41
C PHE A 110 0.72 -0.67 17.42
N GLN A 111 1.26 -1.61 16.64
CA GLN A 111 2.27 -1.31 15.61
C GLN A 111 1.77 -0.32 14.57
N TYR A 112 0.57 -0.55 14.03
CA TYR A 112 -0.06 0.35 13.06
C TYR A 112 -0.17 1.78 13.61
N ASN A 113 -0.59 1.92 14.86
CA ASN A 113 -0.77 3.23 15.48
C ASN A 113 0.56 3.94 15.79
N GLN A 114 1.65 3.19 16.03
CA GLN A 114 3.00 3.73 16.26
C GLN A 114 3.73 4.06 14.95
N SER A 115 3.45 3.34 13.87
CA SER A 115 4.11 3.52 12.57
C SER A 115 3.68 4.76 11.79
N GLY A 116 2.63 5.46 12.23
CA GLY A 116 2.12 6.67 11.58
C GLY A 116 2.40 7.93 12.40
N ASN A 117 1.94 9.06 11.88
CA ASN A 117 1.97 10.35 12.58
C ASN A 117 0.85 10.52 13.63
N GLY A 118 0.17 9.43 14.02
CA GLY A 118 -0.95 9.42 14.96
C GLY A 118 -2.27 10.00 14.44
N ILE A 119 -2.31 10.50 13.19
CA ILE A 119 -3.51 11.15 12.62
C ILE A 119 -4.60 10.11 12.32
N ILE A 120 -4.24 9.06 11.59
CA ILE A 120 -5.10 7.92 11.25
C ILE A 120 -4.64 6.69 12.03
N ASN A 121 -5.51 6.23 12.94
CA ASN A 121 -5.34 5.00 13.70
C ASN A 121 -6.33 3.93 13.22
N THR A 122 -6.19 2.70 13.70
CA THR A 122 -7.08 1.60 13.30
C THR A 122 -8.55 1.86 13.63
N ASP A 123 -8.84 2.52 14.75
CA ASP A 123 -10.21 2.76 15.24
C ASP A 123 -10.96 3.74 14.34
N LYS A 124 -10.23 4.58 13.61
CA LYS A 124 -10.76 5.49 12.61
C LYS A 124 -10.85 4.82 11.23
N LEU A 125 -9.79 4.15 10.79
CA LEU A 125 -9.71 3.62 9.42
C LEU A 125 -10.53 2.35 9.21
N MET A 126 -10.44 1.39 10.13
CA MET A 126 -11.07 0.07 9.96
C MET A 126 -12.60 0.15 9.86
N PRO A 127 -13.31 0.95 10.68
CA PRO A 127 -14.76 1.09 10.52
C PRO A 127 -15.18 1.64 9.16
N ILE A 128 -14.40 2.54 8.55
CA ILE A 128 -14.67 3.05 7.20
C ILE A 128 -14.52 1.93 6.17
N LEU A 129 -13.44 1.13 6.27
CA LEU A 129 -13.21 0.00 5.37
C LEU A 129 -14.33 -1.04 5.46
N ILE A 130 -14.67 -1.46 6.68
CA ILE A 130 -15.73 -2.43 6.96
C ILE A 130 -17.06 -1.92 6.41
N GLY A 131 -17.40 -0.67 6.72
CA GLY A 131 -18.64 -0.04 6.28
C GLY A 131 -18.72 0.08 4.75
N LEU A 132 -17.60 0.38 4.09
CA LEU A 132 -17.51 0.46 2.64
C LEU A 132 -17.71 -0.91 1.99
N CYS A 133 -16.96 -1.93 2.41
CA CYS A 133 -17.08 -3.29 1.87
C CYS A 133 -18.49 -3.87 2.07
N ARG A 134 -19.10 -3.67 3.24
CA ARG A 134 -20.49 -4.09 3.52
C ARG A 134 -21.50 -3.47 2.56
N ARG A 135 -21.31 -2.21 2.16
CA ARG A 135 -22.24 -1.49 1.27
C ARG A 135 -22.04 -1.83 -0.20
N ILE A 136 -20.82 -2.11 -0.61
CA ILE A 136 -20.52 -2.59 -1.97
C ILE A 136 -21.03 -4.03 -2.13
N GLY A 137 -20.95 -4.82 -1.07
CA GLY A 137 -21.16 -6.26 -1.09
C GLY A 137 -19.82 -7.00 -1.09
N TYR A 138 -19.87 -8.26 -0.67
CA TYR A 138 -18.69 -9.11 -0.57
C TYR A 138 -18.37 -9.78 -1.91
N ALA A 139 -17.09 -9.93 -2.18
CA ALA A 139 -16.59 -10.59 -3.38
C ALA A 139 -16.86 -12.10 -3.34
N GLU A 140 -17.33 -12.63 -4.47
CA GLU A 140 -17.33 -14.06 -4.72
C GLU A 140 -15.89 -14.58 -4.92
N LYS A 141 -15.69 -15.89 -4.77
CA LYS A 141 -14.35 -16.49 -4.92
C LYS A 141 -13.79 -16.26 -6.33
N ASP A 142 -14.66 -16.31 -7.33
CA ASP A 142 -14.33 -16.09 -8.73
C ASP A 142 -14.42 -14.58 -9.04
N GLY A 143 -13.29 -13.86 -8.93
CA GLY A 143 -13.24 -12.42 -9.22
C GLY A 143 -12.66 -11.55 -8.11
N ILE A 144 -12.18 -12.15 -7.02
CA ILE A 144 -11.56 -11.44 -5.90
C ILE A 144 -10.40 -10.53 -6.33
N ASP A 145 -9.59 -10.98 -7.29
CA ASP A 145 -8.40 -10.26 -7.78
C ASP A 145 -8.76 -8.90 -8.39
N LYS A 146 -10.00 -8.75 -8.87
CA LYS A 146 -10.48 -7.53 -9.52
C LYS A 146 -11.36 -6.69 -8.60
N TYR A 147 -11.71 -7.18 -7.40
CA TYR A 147 -12.57 -6.46 -6.47
C TYR A 147 -11.90 -5.15 -5.97
N PRO A 148 -12.60 -4.01 -5.92
CA PRO A 148 -14.05 -3.85 -6.11
C PRO A 148 -14.47 -3.37 -7.50
N PHE A 149 -13.54 -3.18 -8.44
CA PHE A 149 -13.80 -2.38 -9.64
C PHE A 149 -15.01 -2.86 -10.46
N PRO A 150 -15.14 -4.16 -10.84
CA PRO A 150 -16.27 -4.63 -11.61
C PRO A 150 -17.62 -4.42 -10.90
N PHE A 151 -17.67 -4.53 -9.57
CA PHE A 151 -18.90 -4.36 -8.80
C PHE A 151 -19.37 -2.90 -8.84
N LEU A 152 -18.43 -1.97 -8.70
CA LEU A 152 -18.73 -0.54 -8.80
C LEU A 152 -19.15 -0.16 -10.21
N GLU A 153 -18.47 -0.66 -11.25
CA GLU A 153 -18.83 -0.44 -12.65
C GLU A 153 -20.23 -0.96 -13.00
N VAL A 154 -20.57 -2.19 -12.59
CA VAL A 154 -21.92 -2.76 -12.78
C VAL A 154 -22.97 -1.91 -12.05
N THR A 155 -22.65 -1.41 -10.87
CA THR A 155 -23.56 -0.54 -10.11
C THR A 155 -23.80 0.79 -10.83
N ILE A 156 -22.75 1.41 -11.37
CA ILE A 156 -22.85 2.64 -12.18
C ILE A 156 -23.73 2.39 -13.41
N GLN A 157 -23.47 1.32 -14.17
CA GLN A 157 -24.27 0.98 -15.36
C GLN A 157 -25.75 0.75 -15.01
N ARG A 158 -26.04 0.13 -13.87
CA ARG A 158 -27.41 -0.06 -13.39
C ARG A 158 -28.08 1.29 -13.08
N ILE A 159 -27.37 2.20 -12.42
CA ILE A 159 -27.86 3.53 -12.10
C ILE A 159 -28.14 4.33 -13.37
N GLU A 160 -27.24 4.29 -14.34
CA GLU A 160 -27.40 5.00 -15.62
C GLU A 160 -28.59 4.49 -16.43
N LYS A 161 -28.86 3.18 -16.37
CA LYS A 161 -30.00 2.54 -17.02
C LYS A 161 -31.32 2.85 -16.32
N GLU A 162 -31.37 2.72 -14.99
CA GLU A 162 -32.63 2.82 -14.24
C GLU A 162 -32.98 4.25 -13.82
N LYS A 163 -31.97 5.13 -13.64
CA LYS A 163 -32.10 6.54 -13.23
C LYS A 163 -32.97 6.77 -11.99
N ARG A 164 -32.97 5.81 -11.06
CA ARG A 164 -33.77 5.88 -9.82
C ARG A 164 -33.03 6.66 -8.73
N GLY A 165 -33.70 7.68 -8.16
CA GLY A 165 -33.11 8.57 -7.15
C GLY A 165 -32.53 7.85 -5.92
N HIS A 166 -33.23 6.85 -5.37
CA HIS A 166 -32.73 6.10 -4.20
C HIS A 166 -31.46 5.28 -4.50
N LEU A 167 -31.26 4.84 -5.75
CA LEU A 167 -30.02 4.16 -6.15
C LEU A 167 -28.85 5.15 -6.21
N ILE A 168 -29.10 6.36 -6.72
CA ILE A 168 -28.13 7.44 -6.79
C ILE A 168 -27.69 7.86 -5.38
N GLU A 169 -28.64 8.05 -4.45
CA GLU A 169 -28.33 8.42 -3.06
C GLU A 169 -27.52 7.34 -2.34
N GLY A 170 -27.92 6.07 -2.46
CA GLY A 170 -27.18 4.95 -1.88
C GLY A 170 -25.77 4.83 -2.44
N PHE A 171 -25.60 5.03 -3.74
CA PHE A 171 -24.29 4.96 -4.39
C PHE A 171 -23.41 6.17 -4.10
N SER A 172 -23.99 7.36 -3.90
CA SER A 172 -23.23 8.56 -3.54
C SER A 172 -22.41 8.35 -2.26
N PHE A 173 -22.99 7.64 -1.28
CA PHE A 173 -22.28 7.26 -0.06
C PHE A 173 -21.08 6.35 -0.37
N ILE A 174 -21.27 5.35 -1.23
CA ILE A 174 -20.23 4.39 -1.63
C ILE A 174 -19.11 5.13 -2.35
N ALA A 175 -19.43 5.91 -3.38
CA ALA A 175 -18.46 6.67 -4.16
C ALA A 175 -17.64 7.62 -3.28
N THR A 176 -18.30 8.36 -2.38
CA THR A 176 -17.64 9.30 -1.47
C THR A 176 -16.75 8.59 -0.45
N SER A 177 -17.22 7.48 0.13
CA SER A 177 -16.44 6.70 1.11
C SER A 177 -15.26 5.99 0.46
N PHE A 178 -15.41 5.52 -0.77
CA PHE A 178 -14.34 4.93 -1.58
C PHE A 178 -13.26 5.96 -1.90
N ALA A 179 -13.65 7.15 -2.38
CA ALA A 179 -12.74 8.28 -2.60
C ALA A 179 -12.00 8.67 -1.32
N MET A 180 -12.71 8.73 -0.18
CA MET A 180 -12.12 9.08 1.10
C MET A 180 -11.14 8.02 1.60
N MET A 181 -11.49 6.73 1.50
CA MET A 181 -10.59 5.64 1.88
C MET A 181 -9.29 5.72 1.09
N PHE A 182 -9.38 5.90 -0.24
CA PHE A 182 -8.20 6.04 -1.09
C PHE A 182 -7.36 7.27 -0.70
N TYR A 183 -8.00 8.42 -0.48
CA TYR A 183 -7.34 9.63 0.00
C TYR A 183 -6.61 9.40 1.33
N LEU A 184 -7.28 8.81 2.33
CA LEU A 184 -6.71 8.58 3.66
C LEU A 184 -5.51 7.63 3.61
N LEU A 185 -5.56 6.59 2.77
CA LEU A 185 -4.45 5.65 2.61
C LEU A 185 -3.19 6.35 2.08
N TYR A 186 -3.32 7.23 1.09
CA TYR A 186 -2.16 7.85 0.43
C TYR A 186 -1.69 9.16 1.06
N HIS A 187 -2.54 9.89 1.77
CA HIS A 187 -2.17 11.15 2.42
C HIS A 187 -1.81 10.98 3.90
N HIS A 188 -2.30 9.93 4.56
CA HIS A 188 -2.19 9.81 6.01
C HIS A 188 -1.67 8.46 6.52
N CYS A 189 -1.47 7.46 5.66
CA CYS A 189 -0.86 6.20 6.07
C CYS A 189 0.59 6.08 5.59
N SER A 190 1.48 5.64 6.48
CA SER A 190 2.87 5.32 6.14
C SER A 190 3.01 3.99 5.38
N LYS A 191 4.18 3.74 4.82
CA LYS A 191 4.55 2.47 4.18
C LYS A 191 4.39 1.28 5.13
N GLU A 192 4.77 1.44 6.38
CA GLU A 192 4.66 0.42 7.42
C GLU A 192 3.19 0.15 7.75
N GLN A 193 2.37 1.20 7.84
CA GLN A 193 0.92 1.07 8.03
C GLN A 193 0.29 0.31 6.87
N TRP A 194 0.67 0.58 5.62
CA TRP A 194 0.19 -0.18 4.45
C TRP A 194 0.51 -1.67 4.56
N ALA A 195 1.74 -2.02 4.95
CA ALA A 195 2.18 -3.41 5.08
C ALA A 195 1.41 -4.17 6.18
N ILE A 196 0.94 -3.48 7.22
CA ILE A 196 0.22 -4.07 8.36
C ILE A 196 -1.27 -4.32 8.05
N LEU A 197 -1.91 -3.48 7.22
CA LEU A 197 -3.36 -3.52 6.97
C LEU A 197 -3.93 -4.90 6.59
N PRO A 198 -3.34 -5.66 5.63
CA PRO A 198 -3.86 -6.98 5.29
C PRO A 198 -3.89 -7.95 6.47
N GLN A 199 -2.89 -7.85 7.36
CA GLN A 199 -2.82 -8.69 8.55
C GLN A 199 -3.86 -8.25 9.59
N LEU A 200 -4.05 -6.94 9.79
CA LEU A 200 -5.11 -6.41 10.67
C LEU A 200 -6.48 -6.95 10.26
N ILE A 201 -6.79 -6.97 8.96
CA ILE A 201 -8.04 -7.52 8.44
C ILE A 201 -8.14 -9.02 8.77
N LYS A 202 -7.10 -9.79 8.44
CA LYS A 202 -7.07 -11.25 8.64
C LYS A 202 -7.30 -11.69 10.09
N TYR A 203 -6.69 -10.97 11.05
CA TYR A 203 -6.71 -11.38 12.45
C TYR A 203 -7.81 -10.70 13.27
N ARG A 204 -8.66 -9.87 12.65
CA ARG A 204 -9.80 -9.26 13.33
C ARG A 204 -10.75 -10.34 13.89
N ALA A 205 -11.17 -10.15 15.13
CA ALA A 205 -12.14 -11.05 15.78
C ALA A 205 -13.50 -11.01 15.06
N ASN A 206 -14.29 -12.09 15.18
CA ASN A 206 -15.67 -12.18 14.70
C ASN A 206 -15.86 -11.74 13.24
N THR A 207 -14.90 -12.08 12.38
CA THR A 207 -14.91 -11.71 10.96
C THR A 207 -15.01 -12.98 10.11
N THR A 208 -15.90 -12.98 9.11
CA THR A 208 -16.07 -14.12 8.21
C THR A 208 -14.95 -14.20 7.18
N ASP A 209 -14.78 -15.36 6.57
CA ASP A 209 -13.78 -15.51 5.51
C ASP A 209 -14.14 -14.65 4.28
N GLU A 210 -15.42 -14.44 3.99
CA GLU A 210 -15.92 -13.51 2.96
C GLU A 210 -15.51 -12.06 3.23
N GLU A 211 -15.68 -11.60 4.48
CA GLU A 211 -15.28 -10.27 4.92
C GLU A 211 -13.77 -10.10 4.78
N ILE A 212 -12.97 -11.05 5.31
CA ILE A 212 -11.51 -11.02 5.21
C ILE A 212 -11.06 -10.94 3.76
N ARG A 213 -11.60 -11.79 2.87
CA ARG A 213 -11.24 -11.79 1.45
C ARG A 213 -11.54 -10.43 0.82
N SER A 214 -12.77 -9.94 0.95
CA SER A 214 -13.24 -8.73 0.27
C SER A 214 -12.50 -7.47 0.75
N GLU A 215 -12.33 -7.33 2.05
CA GLU A 215 -11.61 -6.19 2.65
C GLU A 215 -10.12 -6.21 2.28
N THR A 216 -9.50 -7.39 2.28
CA THR A 216 -8.10 -7.53 1.87
C THR A 216 -7.94 -7.17 0.39
N ALA A 217 -8.83 -7.65 -0.47
CA ALA A 217 -8.82 -7.35 -1.90
C ALA A 217 -9.03 -5.84 -2.16
N MET A 218 -9.99 -5.22 -1.45
CA MET A 218 -10.24 -3.77 -1.50
C MET A 218 -8.95 -2.97 -1.26
N ILE A 219 -8.30 -3.21 -0.11
CA ILE A 219 -7.08 -2.49 0.25
C ILE A 219 -5.95 -2.82 -0.72
N THR A 220 -5.75 -4.08 -1.06
CA THR A 220 -4.68 -4.50 -1.98
C THR A 220 -4.82 -3.81 -3.33
N ASN A 221 -6.02 -3.77 -3.90
CA ASN A 221 -6.26 -3.11 -5.18
C ASN A 221 -6.17 -1.58 -5.09
N MET A 222 -6.61 -0.97 -3.98
CA MET A 222 -6.41 0.47 -3.75
C MET A 222 -4.92 0.84 -3.69
N LEU A 223 -4.12 0.04 -2.99
CA LEU A 223 -2.70 0.31 -2.78
C LEU A 223 -1.84 -0.06 -4.00
N ASN A 224 -2.19 -1.12 -4.74
CA ASN A 224 -1.38 -1.64 -5.84
C ASN A 224 -1.79 -1.13 -7.23
N SER A 225 -2.91 -0.41 -7.35
CA SER A 225 -3.39 0.07 -8.65
C SER A 225 -3.99 1.48 -8.57
N PRO A 226 -3.21 2.49 -8.11
CA PRO A 226 -3.70 3.87 -7.98
C PRO A 226 -4.35 4.41 -9.26
N ASP A 227 -3.77 4.13 -10.43
CA ASP A 227 -4.33 4.61 -11.70
C ASP A 227 -5.72 4.05 -12.00
N LYS A 228 -5.97 2.77 -11.68
CA LYS A 228 -7.30 2.16 -11.86
C LYS A 228 -8.31 2.79 -10.91
N VAL A 229 -7.88 3.07 -9.67
CA VAL A 229 -8.71 3.75 -8.68
C VAL A 229 -9.07 5.15 -9.14
N LEU A 230 -8.08 5.92 -9.63
CA LEU A 230 -8.29 7.27 -10.12
C LEU A 230 -9.16 7.32 -11.37
N ALA A 231 -8.98 6.38 -12.31
CA ALA A 231 -9.85 6.24 -13.47
C ALA A 231 -11.30 5.94 -13.06
N LEU A 232 -11.51 5.05 -12.09
CA LEU A 232 -12.84 4.77 -11.55
C LEU A 232 -13.40 5.99 -10.79
N LEU A 233 -12.60 6.72 -10.04
CA LEU A 233 -13.04 7.94 -9.36
C LEU A 233 -13.51 9.02 -10.34
N ALA A 234 -12.85 9.13 -11.49
CA ALA A 234 -13.28 10.03 -12.56
C ALA A 234 -14.66 9.63 -13.13
N THR A 235 -14.95 8.34 -13.29
CA THR A 235 -16.31 7.90 -13.71
C THR A 235 -17.34 8.09 -12.59
N MET A 236 -16.91 8.12 -11.34
CA MET A 236 -17.77 8.33 -10.17
C MET A 236 -17.95 9.81 -9.77
N GLU A 237 -17.29 10.75 -10.44
CA GLU A 237 -17.19 12.16 -10.02
C GLU A 237 -18.56 12.81 -9.75
N VAL A 238 -19.54 12.52 -10.61
CA VAL A 238 -20.91 13.05 -10.49
C VAL A 238 -21.64 12.53 -9.26
N TYR A 239 -21.27 11.34 -8.77
CA TYR A 239 -21.89 10.69 -7.61
C TYR A 239 -21.19 11.03 -6.29
N ILE A 240 -19.95 11.54 -6.32
CA ILE A 240 -19.26 12.03 -5.14
C ILE A 240 -19.99 13.27 -4.62
N ASP A 241 -20.37 13.26 -3.34
CA ASP A 241 -21.12 14.32 -2.68
C ASP A 241 -20.36 14.79 -1.43
N GLY A 242 -20.41 16.10 -1.15
CA GLY A 242 -19.87 16.66 0.08
C GLY A 242 -20.73 16.38 1.31
N ARG A 243 -22.04 16.13 1.14
CA ARG A 243 -22.95 15.88 2.27
C ARG A 243 -22.54 14.65 3.09
N PRO A 244 -22.23 13.47 2.52
CA PRO A 244 -21.70 12.34 3.27
C PRO A 244 -20.44 12.69 4.09
N LEU A 245 -19.61 13.65 3.67
CA LEU A 245 -18.43 14.08 4.43
C LEU A 245 -18.81 14.77 5.75
N LEU A 246 -19.97 15.43 5.80
CA LEU A 246 -20.45 16.19 6.95
C LEU A 246 -21.28 15.33 7.91
N ILE A 247 -22.07 14.40 7.38
CA ILE A 247 -23.07 13.67 8.16
C ILE A 247 -22.69 12.24 8.49
N ASN A 248 -21.69 11.66 7.81
CA ASN A 248 -21.30 10.27 8.05
C ASN A 248 -20.61 10.16 9.43
N PRO A 249 -21.16 9.41 10.39
CA PRO A 249 -20.56 9.25 11.71
C PRO A 249 -19.13 8.68 11.67
N LEU A 250 -18.80 7.90 10.63
CA LEU A 250 -17.45 7.35 10.46
C LEU A 250 -16.45 8.42 10.04
N LEU A 251 -16.85 9.32 9.13
CA LEU A 251 -15.99 10.39 8.61
C LEU A 251 -15.95 11.61 9.54
N SER A 252 -17.02 11.87 10.29
CA SER A 252 -17.08 13.00 11.23
C SER A 252 -16.09 12.88 12.39
N THR A 253 -15.53 11.69 12.63
CA THR A 253 -14.43 11.47 13.60
C THR A 253 -13.06 11.93 13.09
N LEU A 254 -12.97 12.37 11.83
CA LEU A 254 -11.74 12.73 11.13
C LEU A 254 -11.74 14.17 10.55
N PRO A 255 -12.28 15.20 11.24
CA PRO A 255 -12.54 16.50 10.61
C PRO A 255 -11.28 17.22 10.11
N ASP A 256 -10.12 16.96 10.72
CA ASP A 256 -8.84 17.58 10.36
C ASP A 256 -8.09 16.81 9.26
N CYS A 257 -8.52 15.58 8.97
CA CYS A 257 -7.86 14.69 8.02
C CYS A 257 -8.58 14.65 6.69
N ILE A 258 -9.80 15.18 6.59
CA ILE A 258 -10.63 15.02 5.40
C ILE A 258 -10.80 16.34 4.63
N PRO A 259 -10.84 16.30 3.30
CA PRO A 259 -11.27 17.44 2.50
C PRO A 259 -12.66 17.93 2.91
N LYS A 260 -12.79 19.22 3.23
CA LYS A 260 -14.04 19.82 3.76
C LYS A 260 -15.13 20.10 2.71
N SER A 261 -14.92 19.70 1.47
CA SER A 261 -15.88 19.93 0.38
C SER A 261 -15.66 18.93 -0.75
N LYS A 262 -16.72 18.67 -1.56
CA LYS A 262 -16.62 17.88 -2.79
C LYS A 262 -15.46 18.34 -3.66
N LYS A 263 -15.40 19.64 -3.97
CA LYS A 263 -14.35 20.22 -4.82
C LYS A 263 -12.96 19.88 -4.29
N LYS A 264 -12.68 20.16 -3.00
CA LYS A 264 -11.39 19.82 -2.39
C LYS A 264 -11.07 18.32 -2.42
N LEU A 265 -12.08 17.44 -2.29
CA LEU A 265 -11.87 16.00 -2.39
C LEU A 265 -11.47 15.60 -3.81
N LEU A 266 -12.17 16.11 -4.83
CA LEU A 266 -11.86 15.86 -6.24
C LEU A 266 -10.48 16.44 -6.60
N ASP A 267 -10.20 17.69 -6.21
CA ASP A 267 -8.92 18.35 -6.40
C ASP A 267 -7.77 17.57 -5.73
N SER A 268 -8.03 16.90 -4.61
CA SER A 268 -7.01 16.13 -3.89
C SER A 268 -6.85 14.69 -4.37
N THR A 269 -7.80 14.18 -5.16
CA THR A 269 -7.78 12.82 -5.70
C THR A 269 -7.50 12.83 -7.20
N ILE A 270 -8.45 13.28 -8.01
CA ILE A 270 -8.39 13.25 -9.48
C ILE A 270 -7.33 14.22 -10.01
N GLU A 271 -7.33 15.47 -9.56
CA GLU A 271 -6.42 16.51 -10.08
C GLU A 271 -4.97 16.34 -9.61
N LYS A 272 -4.76 15.62 -8.51
CA LYS A 272 -3.43 15.28 -7.98
C LYS A 272 -2.99 13.86 -8.35
N ARG A 273 -3.39 13.34 -9.52
CA ARG A 273 -3.05 11.98 -9.97
C ARG A 273 -1.57 11.63 -9.81
N LEU A 274 -0.68 12.55 -10.18
CA LEU A 274 0.76 12.33 -10.09
C LEU A 274 1.23 12.04 -8.65
N TYR A 275 0.62 12.68 -7.65
CA TYR A 275 0.93 12.43 -6.23
C TYR A 275 0.76 10.96 -5.85
N TYR A 276 -0.32 10.32 -6.30
CA TYR A 276 -0.59 8.92 -6.00
C TYR A 276 0.42 7.98 -6.66
N GLY A 277 0.80 8.26 -7.91
CA GLY A 277 1.83 7.48 -8.61
C GLY A 277 3.20 7.58 -7.93
N ILE A 278 3.64 8.80 -7.60
CA ILE A 278 4.92 9.04 -6.90
C ILE A 278 4.92 8.40 -5.50
N THR A 279 3.85 8.60 -4.72
CA THR A 279 3.73 8.00 -3.38
C THR A 279 3.73 6.47 -3.44
N HIS A 280 3.05 5.89 -4.44
CA HIS A 280 3.06 4.45 -4.67
C HIS A 280 4.47 3.92 -4.94
N SER A 281 5.24 4.60 -5.80
CA SER A 281 6.64 4.28 -6.07
C SER A 281 7.52 4.39 -4.82
N LEU A 282 7.35 5.44 -4.02
CA LEU A 282 8.08 5.60 -2.74
C LEU A 282 7.83 4.44 -1.78
N HIS A 283 6.61 3.94 -1.74
CA HIS A 283 6.25 2.84 -0.84
C HIS A 283 6.74 1.48 -1.34
N ASN A 284 6.70 1.23 -2.65
CA ASN A 284 6.87 -0.12 -3.20
C ASN A 284 8.18 -0.35 -3.97
N ALA A 285 8.80 0.67 -4.54
CA ALA A 285 10.05 0.50 -5.29
C ALA A 285 11.25 0.34 -4.37
N ALA A 286 12.24 -0.43 -4.80
CA ALA A 286 13.55 -0.43 -4.16
C ALA A 286 14.24 0.93 -4.39
N PRO A 287 15.10 1.41 -3.46
CA PRO A 287 15.80 2.69 -3.63
C PRO A 287 16.57 2.82 -4.96
N ALA A 288 17.14 1.72 -5.45
CA ALA A 288 17.87 1.68 -6.72
C ALA A 288 16.96 1.78 -7.97
N GLU A 289 15.67 1.47 -7.82
CA GLU A 289 14.68 1.45 -8.91
C GLU A 289 13.78 2.70 -8.90
N LEU A 290 13.93 3.56 -7.90
CA LEU A 290 12.99 4.63 -7.62
C LEU A 290 12.93 5.68 -8.75
N SER A 291 14.08 6.12 -9.26
CA SER A 291 14.15 7.04 -10.42
C SER A 291 13.45 6.47 -11.65
N ASP A 292 13.66 5.19 -11.98
CA ASP A 292 13.01 4.53 -13.12
C ASP A 292 11.50 4.37 -12.92
N SER A 293 11.09 4.06 -11.69
CA SER A 293 9.68 4.00 -11.31
C SER A 293 9.00 5.36 -11.48
N PHE A 294 9.61 6.44 -10.97
CA PHE A 294 9.14 7.80 -11.14
C PHE A 294 9.07 8.20 -12.61
N ALA A 295 10.10 7.90 -13.42
CA ALA A 295 10.11 8.23 -14.83
C ALA A 295 8.93 7.56 -15.56
N THR A 296 8.63 6.31 -15.21
CA THR A 296 7.46 5.58 -15.75
C THR A 296 6.14 6.26 -15.36
N VAL A 297 6.02 6.71 -14.11
CA VAL A 297 4.85 7.47 -13.63
C VAL A 297 4.69 8.77 -14.42
N LEU A 298 5.78 9.53 -14.64
CA LEU A 298 5.78 10.76 -15.42
C LEU A 298 5.38 10.53 -16.89
N GLU A 299 5.92 9.49 -17.51
CA GLU A 299 5.58 9.12 -18.88
C GLU A 299 4.08 8.79 -19.02
N ARG A 300 3.53 8.04 -18.07
CA ARG A 300 2.10 7.66 -18.05
C ARG A 300 1.19 8.86 -17.82
N ASP A 301 1.54 9.71 -16.86
CA ASP A 301 0.77 10.91 -16.51
C ASP A 301 0.72 11.90 -17.69
N PHE A 302 1.88 12.18 -18.29
CA PHE A 302 2.00 13.08 -19.43
C PHE A 302 1.28 12.55 -20.68
N ALA A 303 1.21 11.24 -20.89
CA ALA A 303 0.48 10.64 -22.00
C ALA A 303 -1.04 10.93 -21.98
N LEU A 304 -1.57 11.41 -20.84
CA LEU A 304 -2.97 11.80 -20.69
C LEU A 304 -3.19 13.30 -20.94
N HIS A 305 -2.13 14.08 -21.17
CA HIS A 305 -2.23 15.49 -21.48
C HIS A 305 -2.71 15.71 -22.92
N GLN A 306 -3.48 16.79 -23.12
CA GLN A 306 -3.93 17.21 -24.45
C GLN A 306 -2.75 17.70 -25.32
N ASP A 307 -1.84 18.48 -24.73
CA ASP A 307 -0.62 18.93 -25.39
C ASP A 307 0.55 18.00 -25.01
N GLN A 308 0.98 17.19 -25.98
CA GLN A 308 2.10 16.26 -25.86
C GLN A 308 3.36 16.76 -26.58
N SER A 309 3.43 18.06 -26.89
CA SER A 309 4.59 18.67 -27.53
C SER A 309 5.83 18.63 -26.63
N TYR A 310 7.02 18.70 -27.23
CA TYR A 310 8.27 18.76 -26.48
C TYR A 310 8.31 19.94 -25.48
N PRO A 311 7.92 21.18 -25.83
CA PRO A 311 7.85 22.27 -24.86
C PRO A 311 6.91 21.98 -23.68
N ALA A 312 5.75 21.37 -23.93
CA ALA A 312 4.82 20.96 -22.88
C ALA A 312 5.43 19.92 -21.94
N ALA A 313 6.18 18.95 -22.48
CA ALA A 313 6.90 17.96 -21.68
C ALA A 313 7.96 18.60 -20.77
N ILE A 314 8.73 19.57 -21.27
CA ILE A 314 9.74 20.26 -20.45
C ILE A 314 9.08 21.06 -19.33
N ASN A 315 8.02 21.81 -19.65
CA ASN A 315 7.26 22.57 -18.65
C ASN A 315 6.64 21.65 -17.59
N PHE A 316 6.10 20.51 -18.02
CA PHE A 316 5.59 19.48 -17.12
C PHE A 316 6.68 18.99 -16.17
N ALA A 317 7.83 18.52 -16.70
CA ALA A 317 8.95 18.02 -15.91
C ALA A 317 9.46 19.04 -14.88
N MET A 318 9.53 20.33 -15.24
CA MET A 318 9.88 21.39 -14.30
C MET A 318 8.82 21.61 -13.22
N SER A 319 7.54 21.57 -13.59
CA SER A 319 6.44 21.75 -12.63
C SER A 319 6.39 20.62 -11.59
N VAL A 320 6.75 19.40 -11.97
CA VAL A 320 6.80 18.25 -11.06
C VAL A 320 7.78 18.50 -9.92
N ASN A 321 8.99 18.95 -10.22
CA ASN A 321 9.98 19.22 -9.18
C ASN A 321 9.49 20.28 -8.17
N ALA A 322 8.69 21.25 -8.60
CA ALA A 322 8.08 22.24 -7.72
C ALA A 322 6.93 21.65 -6.87
N GLN A 323 6.12 20.75 -7.44
CA GLN A 323 5.00 20.13 -6.73
C GLN A 323 5.43 19.22 -5.58
N PHE A 324 6.64 18.67 -5.65
CA PHE A 324 7.19 17.73 -4.67
C PHE A 324 8.41 18.30 -3.93
N ALA A 325 8.45 19.62 -3.74
CA ALA A 325 9.54 20.30 -3.04
C ALA A 325 9.70 19.85 -1.57
N ASP A 326 8.62 19.34 -0.97
CA ASP A 326 8.60 18.86 0.43
C ASP A 326 9.12 17.42 0.60
N LEU A 327 9.53 16.74 -0.48
CA LEU A 327 10.12 15.41 -0.37
C LEU A 327 11.49 15.47 0.34
N PRO A 328 11.89 14.40 1.04
CA PRO A 328 13.25 14.28 1.54
C PRO A 328 14.28 14.49 0.43
N PRO A 329 15.44 15.13 0.70
CA PRO A 329 16.42 15.48 -0.34
C PRO A 329 16.83 14.31 -1.25
N THR A 330 16.99 13.11 -0.68
CA THR A 330 17.31 11.88 -1.42
C THR A 330 16.22 11.51 -2.43
N ASN A 331 14.95 11.59 -2.03
CA ASN A 331 13.81 11.31 -2.91
C ASN A 331 13.62 12.41 -3.95
N GLN A 332 13.91 13.66 -3.58
CA GLN A 332 13.89 14.80 -4.49
C GLN A 332 14.95 14.65 -5.59
N GLU A 333 16.17 14.21 -5.27
CA GLU A 333 17.20 13.91 -6.26
C GLU A 333 16.76 12.79 -7.22
N GLN A 334 16.14 11.73 -6.70
CA GLN A 334 15.61 10.64 -7.52
C GLN A 334 14.48 11.12 -8.45
N LEU A 335 13.55 11.93 -7.96
CA LEU A 335 12.48 12.52 -8.76
C LEU A 335 13.03 13.47 -9.83
N PHE A 336 14.06 14.23 -9.49
CA PHE A 336 14.73 15.12 -10.41
C PHE A 336 15.44 14.36 -11.54
N SER A 337 16.18 13.30 -11.20
CA SER A 337 16.81 12.38 -12.18
C SER A 337 15.76 11.73 -13.09
N ALA A 338 14.62 11.34 -12.53
CA ALA A 338 13.49 10.81 -13.28
C ALA A 338 12.91 11.84 -14.27
N ALA A 339 12.71 13.08 -13.83
CA ALA A 339 12.24 14.17 -14.67
C ALA A 339 13.22 14.49 -15.82
N TYR A 340 14.53 14.36 -15.57
CA TYR A 340 15.56 14.50 -16.60
C TYR A 340 15.48 13.37 -17.62
N THR A 341 15.41 12.14 -17.14
CA THR A 341 15.27 10.91 -17.94
C THR A 341 14.03 10.98 -18.83
N PHE A 342 12.90 11.42 -18.28
CA PHE A 342 11.67 11.68 -19.02
C PHE A 342 11.89 12.73 -20.12
N SER A 343 12.51 13.86 -19.79
CA SER A 343 12.75 14.96 -20.74
C SER A 343 13.68 14.55 -21.88
N LEU A 344 14.72 13.76 -21.60
CA LEU A 344 15.59 13.15 -22.61
C LEU A 344 14.81 12.19 -23.51
N GLY A 345 13.90 11.39 -22.95
CA GLY A 345 13.00 10.52 -23.71
C GLY A 345 12.13 11.30 -24.71
N GLN A 346 11.58 12.44 -24.30
CA GLN A 346 10.78 13.30 -25.17
C GLN A 346 11.62 14.00 -26.24
N TYR A 347 12.86 14.38 -25.92
CA TYR A 347 13.82 14.90 -26.89
C TYR A 347 14.18 13.85 -27.96
N ILE A 348 14.40 12.60 -27.56
CA ILE A 348 14.67 11.48 -28.47
C ILE A 348 13.49 11.31 -29.44
N LYS A 349 12.25 11.25 -28.92
CA LYS A 349 11.04 11.15 -29.75
C LYS A 349 10.93 12.30 -30.76
N LEU A 350 11.22 13.53 -30.33
CA LEU A 350 11.23 14.71 -31.20
C LEU A 350 12.27 14.59 -32.34
N CYS A 351 13.45 14.05 -32.05
CA CYS A 351 14.48 13.83 -33.06
C CYS A 351 14.09 12.74 -34.05
N GLU A 352 13.44 11.68 -33.58
CA GLU A 352 12.99 10.55 -34.41
C GLU A 352 11.76 10.91 -35.28
N SER A 353 10.89 11.81 -34.80
CA SER A 353 9.71 12.27 -35.55
C SER A 353 10.04 13.32 -36.62
N ASN A 354 11.07 14.13 -36.41
CA ASN A 354 11.51 15.13 -37.38
C ASN A 354 12.50 14.50 -38.38
N GLN A 355 11.97 13.75 -39.35
CA GLN A 355 12.75 13.15 -40.43
C GLN A 355 13.13 14.16 -41.54
N ALA A 356 12.61 15.39 -41.51
CA ALA A 356 12.97 16.41 -42.48
C ALA A 356 14.39 16.94 -42.17
N PRO A 357 15.34 16.85 -43.11
CA PRO A 357 16.67 17.42 -42.91
C PRO A 357 16.53 18.93 -42.73
N ASN A 358 16.84 19.44 -41.53
CA ASN A 358 16.95 20.88 -41.31
C ASN A 358 18.33 21.33 -41.78
N PRO A 359 18.46 22.10 -42.87
CA PRO A 359 19.75 22.47 -43.46
C PRO A 359 20.59 23.41 -42.58
N TYR A 360 20.06 23.85 -41.43
CA TYR A 360 20.70 24.80 -40.51
C TYR A 360 21.22 24.18 -39.21
N LEU A 361 21.20 22.84 -39.06
CA LEU A 361 21.73 22.16 -37.86
C LEU A 361 23.08 21.48 -38.19
N TRP A 362 24.08 21.69 -37.33
CA TRP A 362 25.45 21.20 -37.55
C TRP A 362 25.59 19.67 -37.35
N PHE A 363 24.69 19.07 -36.57
CA PHE A 363 24.62 17.62 -36.33
C PHE A 363 23.31 17.01 -36.82
N SER A 364 23.37 15.78 -37.34
CA SER A 364 22.20 15.03 -37.77
C SER A 364 21.26 14.72 -36.59
N HIS A 365 19.98 14.50 -36.89
CA HIS A 365 18.98 14.06 -35.91
C HIS A 365 19.39 12.73 -35.24
N GLU A 366 20.05 11.84 -35.98
CA GLU A 366 20.58 10.58 -35.45
C GLU A 366 21.70 10.81 -34.42
N THR A 367 22.66 11.70 -34.70
CA THR A 367 23.73 12.04 -33.74
C THR A 367 23.14 12.67 -32.47
N LYS A 368 22.16 13.57 -32.61
CA LYS A 368 21.47 14.20 -31.47
C LYS A 368 20.66 13.20 -30.65
N SER A 369 19.95 12.27 -31.32
CA SER A 369 19.20 11.18 -30.66
C SER A 369 20.14 10.21 -29.95
N SER A 370 21.25 9.81 -30.59
CA SER A 370 22.27 8.93 -29.98
C SER A 370 22.92 9.55 -28.75
N ALA A 371 23.31 10.83 -28.83
CA ALA A 371 23.85 11.57 -27.69
C ALA A 371 22.86 11.62 -26.51
N ALA A 372 21.58 11.89 -26.79
CA ALA A 372 20.53 11.88 -25.76
C ALA A 372 20.26 10.49 -25.16
N LYS A 373 20.31 9.42 -25.97
CA LYS A 373 20.23 8.03 -25.50
C LYS A 373 21.39 7.68 -24.57
N LYS A 374 22.62 8.11 -24.90
CA LYS A 374 23.80 7.93 -24.05
C LYS A 374 23.70 8.72 -22.74
N LEU A 375 23.27 9.98 -22.78
CA LEU A 375 22.99 10.75 -21.56
C LEU A 375 21.95 10.06 -20.66
N ARG A 376 20.87 9.55 -21.25
CA ARG A 376 19.84 8.81 -20.51
C ARG A 376 20.39 7.54 -19.84
N LEU A 377 21.35 6.87 -20.46
CA LEU A 377 22.04 5.71 -19.89
C LEU A 377 23.02 6.11 -18.79
N GLN A 378 23.74 7.23 -18.94
CA GLN A 378 24.64 7.77 -17.90
C GLN A 378 23.87 8.10 -16.62
N GLU A 379 22.68 8.71 -16.73
CA GLU A 379 21.82 8.99 -15.58
C GLU A 379 21.33 7.73 -14.85
N LYS A 380 21.22 6.61 -15.58
CA LYS A 380 20.94 5.28 -15.01
C LYS A 380 22.18 4.59 -14.44
N GLY A 381 23.33 5.27 -14.39
CA GLY A 381 24.59 4.71 -13.91
C GLY A 381 25.26 3.74 -14.89
N VAL A 382 24.81 3.67 -16.15
CA VAL A 382 25.43 2.82 -17.17
C VAL A 382 26.58 3.57 -17.83
N PRO A 383 27.83 3.06 -17.75
CA PRO A 383 28.96 3.69 -18.43
C PRO A 383 28.71 3.72 -19.94
N THR A 384 28.81 4.89 -20.54
CA THR A 384 28.70 5.04 -22.00
C THR A 384 29.74 6.02 -22.52
N ASP A 385 30.46 5.58 -23.55
CA ASP A 385 31.42 6.43 -24.27
C ASP A 385 30.70 7.22 -25.36
N MET A 386 30.85 8.54 -25.33
CA MET A 386 30.38 9.43 -26.38
C MET A 386 31.49 9.67 -27.40
N SER A 387 31.16 9.54 -28.68
CA SER A 387 32.02 10.01 -29.77
C SER A 387 32.14 11.55 -29.73
N LEU A 388 33.16 12.09 -30.41
CA LEU A 388 33.38 13.54 -30.49
C LEU A 388 32.13 14.30 -31.00
N CYS A 389 31.44 13.77 -32.00
CA CYS A 389 30.23 14.37 -32.55
C CYS A 389 29.05 14.31 -31.56
N GLU A 390 28.91 13.21 -30.81
CA GLU A 390 27.87 13.11 -29.78
C GLU A 390 28.17 14.05 -28.61
N TRP A 391 29.42 14.13 -28.17
CA TRP A 391 29.86 15.06 -27.14
C TRP A 391 29.57 16.50 -27.57
N ALA A 392 29.96 16.89 -28.79
CA ALA A 392 29.69 18.23 -29.32
C ALA A 392 28.17 18.49 -29.45
N ALA A 393 27.38 17.50 -29.85
CA ALA A 393 25.92 17.61 -29.90
C ALA A 393 25.28 17.86 -28.52
N THR A 394 25.88 17.39 -27.42
CA THR A 394 25.40 17.73 -26.05
C THR A 394 25.68 19.17 -25.63
N HIS A 395 26.52 19.90 -26.38
CA HIS A 395 26.87 21.30 -26.13
C HIS A 395 26.19 22.27 -27.12
N GLU A 396 25.25 21.79 -27.93
CA GLU A 396 24.50 22.60 -28.88
C GLU A 396 22.98 22.57 -28.64
N GLY A 397 22.33 23.71 -28.83
CA GLY A 397 20.87 23.83 -29.00
C GLY A 397 20.05 23.34 -27.80
N ARG A 398 18.94 22.64 -28.11
CA ARG A 398 17.94 22.21 -27.11
C ARG A 398 18.50 21.17 -26.13
N LEU A 399 19.37 20.25 -26.60
CA LEU A 399 19.98 19.24 -25.74
C LEU A 399 20.93 19.86 -24.71
N HIS A 400 21.72 20.85 -25.13
CA HIS A 400 22.57 21.63 -24.22
C HIS A 400 21.77 22.44 -23.21
N THR A 401 20.70 23.08 -23.66
CA THR A 401 19.80 23.84 -22.78
C THR A 401 19.22 22.91 -21.70
N LEU A 402 18.73 21.74 -22.12
CA LEU A 402 18.20 20.73 -21.20
C LEU A 402 19.27 20.27 -20.21
N LYS A 403 20.44 19.84 -20.69
CA LYS A 403 21.55 19.41 -19.83
C LYS A 403 21.95 20.50 -18.82
N SER A 404 22.10 21.74 -19.27
CA SER A 404 22.54 22.86 -18.42
C SER A 404 21.52 23.21 -17.35
N GLN A 405 20.22 23.25 -17.70
CA GLN A 405 19.14 23.47 -16.73
C GLN A 405 19.15 22.41 -15.63
N PHE A 406 19.38 21.15 -16.02
CA PHE A 406 19.39 20.06 -15.06
C PHE A 406 20.66 20.05 -14.18
N GLU A 407 21.83 20.36 -14.75
CA GLU A 407 23.08 20.50 -13.98
C GLU A 407 23.04 21.67 -13.00
N GLU A 408 22.45 22.81 -13.37
CA GLU A 408 22.30 23.97 -12.48
C GLU A 408 21.41 23.63 -11.27
N HIS A 409 20.31 22.92 -11.50
CA HIS A 409 19.41 22.53 -10.42
C HIS A 409 20.02 21.46 -9.50
N LYS A 410 20.77 20.49 -10.07
CA LYS A 410 21.55 19.53 -9.26
C LYS A 410 22.56 20.22 -8.35
N LYS A 411 23.25 21.26 -8.85
CA LYS A 411 24.15 22.09 -8.03
C LYS A 411 23.40 22.81 -6.90
N LYS A 412 22.20 23.33 -7.15
CA LYS A 412 21.37 23.97 -6.11
C LYS A 412 20.95 22.99 -5.02
N LEU A 413 20.53 21.78 -5.38
CA LEU A 413 20.18 20.72 -4.42
C LEU A 413 21.37 20.33 -3.54
N LEU A 414 22.56 20.17 -4.13
CA LEU A 414 23.80 19.84 -3.39
C LEU A 414 24.32 20.96 -2.49
N GLN A 415 23.86 22.20 -2.68
CA GLN A 415 24.24 23.37 -1.87
C GLN A 415 23.27 23.64 -0.72
N MET A 416 22.17 22.90 -0.60
CA MET A 416 21.25 23.02 0.54
C MET A 416 21.95 22.46 1.80
N PRO A 417 21.98 23.21 2.93
CA PRO A 417 22.73 22.80 4.12
C PRO A 417 22.18 21.50 4.72
N ASN A 418 23.10 20.61 5.13
CA ASN A 418 22.87 19.30 5.76
C ASN A 418 22.06 19.32 7.08
N SER A 419 21.47 20.44 7.50
CA SER A 419 20.66 20.54 8.72
C SER A 419 19.29 19.84 8.63
N ALA A 420 18.99 19.15 7.53
CA ALA A 420 17.77 18.37 7.32
C ALA A 420 18.02 16.84 7.26
N LEU A 421 19.24 16.38 7.54
CA LEU A 421 19.59 14.94 7.58
C LEU A 421 19.42 14.29 8.96
N GLU A 422 19.02 15.05 9.98
CA GLU A 422 18.68 14.56 11.32
C GLU A 422 17.31 15.13 11.75
N ALA A 423 16.22 14.59 11.22
CA ALA A 423 14.87 14.73 11.77
C ALA A 423 14.02 13.50 11.45
#